data_AF-A0A7V8X274-F1
#
_entry.id   AF-A0A7V8X274-F1
#
_cell.length_a   1.000
_cell.length_b   1.000
_cell.length_c   1.000
_cell.angle_alpha   90.00
_cell.angle_beta   90.00
_cell.angle_gamma   90.00
#
_symmetry.space_group_name_H-M   'P 1'
#
loop_
_entity.id
_entity.type
_entity.pdbx_description
1 polymer ?
#
loop_
_entity_poly.entity_id
_entity_poly.type
_entity_poly.pdbx_seq_one_letter_code
_entity_poly.pdbx_strand_id
1 'polypeptide(L)'
;MAAPVSLAPLDGFTVGVTADRRAEEQIELLQRRGATAVHAATIRTIPLTNHREVRTATEALIADPPAIVVLLTGLGTRGWLAAAESWDLDEALLACLTRARILARGPKAAGAGLTVGLAASWSAPSERSTEVVQELAREALDGVRIAVQRDGDERPFVAEALAARGADVVDVPVYRWVLPDDLLPAQRLVEDVSGGRVDAVTFTSSPALANFLRIADDLDRRAAAVAALSGPVVAACVGPVCAERAQAEGMTAVVVPRTARLGAMVHALARHFDGRAVHFRLAGCDVVVQGALAVVGTERVVLTRREREVLTLLAARPGVPVPKDALLAHLYGPDGDPHAVEVTVARLRRRLGAAGEGLRTVPRRGYALVG
;
A
#
# COMPACT_ATOMS: atom_id res chain seq x y z
N MET A 1 5.52 -23.05 -34.79
CA MET A 1 5.24 -21.72 -34.24
C MET A 1 5.63 -21.73 -32.77
N ALA A 2 6.48 -20.80 -32.32
CA ALA A 2 6.78 -20.66 -30.90
C ALA A 2 5.49 -20.25 -30.15
N ALA A 3 5.30 -20.77 -28.94
CA ALA A 3 4.16 -20.38 -28.10
C ALA A 3 4.28 -18.88 -27.76
N PRO A 4 3.17 -18.12 -27.78
CA PRO A 4 3.19 -16.71 -27.38
C PRO A 4 3.70 -16.59 -25.94
N VAL A 5 4.50 -15.56 -25.66
CA VAL A 5 5.00 -15.28 -24.30
C VAL A 5 3.81 -15.01 -23.39
N SER A 6 3.63 -15.85 -22.37
CA SER A 6 2.61 -15.62 -21.35
C SER A 6 3.02 -14.44 -20.47
N LEU A 7 2.14 -13.43 -20.36
CA LEU A 7 2.33 -12.29 -19.48
C LEU A 7 1.74 -12.59 -18.11
N ALA A 8 2.53 -12.35 -17.07
CA ALA A 8 2.01 -12.33 -15.72
C ALA A 8 1.16 -11.07 -15.49
N PRO A 9 0.17 -11.07 -14.58
CA PRO A 9 -0.77 -9.95 -14.42
C PRO A 9 -0.13 -8.60 -14.09
N LEU A 10 1.06 -8.60 -13.48
CA LEU A 10 1.80 -7.40 -13.12
C LEU A 10 3.09 -7.20 -13.92
N ASP A 11 3.34 -8.01 -14.96
CA ASP A 11 4.51 -7.83 -15.85
C ASP A 11 4.57 -6.40 -16.37
N GLY A 12 5.74 -5.77 -16.25
CA GLY A 12 5.99 -4.41 -16.71
C GLY A 12 5.48 -3.30 -15.78
N PHE A 13 4.80 -3.61 -14.68
CA PHE A 13 4.38 -2.60 -13.70
C PHE A 13 5.38 -2.46 -12.55
N THR A 14 5.52 -1.24 -12.03
CA THR A 14 6.36 -0.89 -10.88
C THR A 14 5.49 -0.52 -9.68
N VAL A 15 5.74 -1.15 -8.54
CA VAL A 15 4.94 -0.99 -7.31
C VAL A 15 5.83 -0.52 -6.15
N GLY A 16 5.49 0.63 -5.56
CA GLY A 16 6.08 1.13 -4.33
C GLY A 16 5.55 0.38 -3.10
N VAL A 17 6.45 -0.07 -2.23
CA VAL A 17 6.14 -0.77 -0.98
C VAL A 17 6.54 0.12 0.19
N THR A 18 5.55 0.63 0.92
CA THR A 18 5.76 1.59 2.03
C THR A 18 5.87 0.93 3.40
N ALA A 19 5.65 -0.39 3.46
CA ALA A 19 5.64 -1.17 4.67
C ALA A 19 7.05 -1.32 5.26
N ASP A 20 7.10 -1.38 6.58
CA ASP A 20 8.27 -1.80 7.35
C ASP A 20 8.30 -3.32 7.48
N ARG A 21 7.38 -3.85 8.31
CA ARG A 21 7.29 -5.27 8.60
C ARG A 21 6.67 -6.03 7.44
N ARG A 22 7.20 -7.23 7.17
CA ARG A 22 6.75 -8.13 6.09
C ARG A 22 6.83 -7.48 4.70
N ALA A 23 7.68 -6.45 4.54
CA ALA A 23 7.94 -5.84 3.24
C ALA A 23 8.50 -6.86 2.26
N GLU A 24 9.45 -7.70 2.69
CA GLU A 24 10.03 -8.78 1.88
C GLU A 24 8.95 -9.75 1.37
N GLU A 25 8.09 -10.26 2.26
CA GLU A 25 6.97 -11.13 1.85
C GLU A 25 6.06 -10.44 0.82
N GLN A 26 5.77 -9.16 1.02
CA GLN A 26 4.95 -8.39 0.09
C GLN A 26 5.64 -8.21 -1.27
N ILE A 27 6.94 -7.88 -1.26
CA ILE A 27 7.79 -7.74 -2.45
C ILE A 27 7.81 -9.05 -3.23
N GLU A 28 8.03 -10.18 -2.57
CA GLU A 28 8.00 -11.48 -3.21
C GLU A 28 6.63 -11.81 -3.81
N LEU A 29 5.54 -11.51 -3.11
CA LEU A 29 4.17 -11.72 -3.62
C LEU A 29 3.92 -10.90 -4.90
N LEU A 30 4.42 -9.67 -4.97
CA LEU A 30 4.33 -8.79 -6.13
C LEU A 30 5.21 -9.31 -7.29
N GLN A 31 6.45 -9.68 -7.00
CA GLN A 31 7.41 -10.22 -7.98
C GLN A 31 6.93 -11.54 -8.58
N ARG A 32 6.34 -12.44 -7.78
CA ARG A 32 5.70 -13.67 -8.27
C ARG A 32 4.56 -13.41 -9.26
N ARG A 33 4.03 -12.20 -9.32
CA ARG A 33 3.01 -11.76 -10.28
C ARG A 33 3.57 -10.92 -11.43
N GLY A 34 4.89 -10.73 -11.51
CA GLY A 34 5.58 -10.02 -12.59
C GLY A 34 5.93 -8.56 -12.30
N ALA A 35 5.56 -8.03 -11.12
CA ALA A 35 5.84 -6.64 -10.79
C ALA A 35 7.33 -6.39 -10.49
N THR A 36 7.81 -5.20 -10.87
CA THR A 36 9.00 -4.62 -10.25
C THR A 36 8.58 -3.98 -8.92
N ALA A 37 9.17 -4.39 -7.81
CA ALA A 37 8.86 -3.81 -6.50
C ALA A 37 9.99 -2.88 -6.03
N VAL A 38 9.62 -1.69 -5.56
CA VAL A 38 10.54 -0.71 -4.98
C VAL A 38 10.22 -0.57 -3.50
N HIS A 39 11.15 -0.98 -2.63
CA HIS A 39 10.99 -0.80 -1.19
C HIS A 39 11.38 0.60 -0.77
N ALA A 40 10.42 1.31 -0.17
CA ALA A 40 10.60 2.65 0.34
C ALA A 40 9.72 2.81 1.57
N ALA A 41 10.19 2.22 2.68
CA ALA A 41 9.48 2.27 3.95
C ALA A 41 9.17 3.73 4.32
N THR A 42 7.95 3.99 4.78
CA THR A 42 7.51 5.32 5.25
C THR A 42 7.27 5.34 6.75
N ILE A 43 7.49 4.19 7.39
CA ILE A 43 7.26 3.95 8.79
C ILE A 43 8.30 2.95 9.26
N ARG A 44 8.62 2.99 10.55
CA ARG A 44 9.39 1.97 11.24
C ARG A 44 8.71 1.64 12.57
N THR A 45 8.60 0.36 12.87
CA THR A 45 7.96 -0.14 14.08
C THR A 45 9.02 -0.40 15.13
N ILE A 46 8.96 0.29 16.26
CA ILE A 46 9.86 0.06 17.39
C ILE A 46 9.10 -0.77 18.43
N PRO A 47 9.51 -2.03 18.70
CA PRO A 47 8.99 -2.79 19.82
C PRO A 47 9.29 -2.09 21.14
N LEU A 48 8.31 -2.04 22.04
CA LEU A 48 8.48 -1.52 23.40
C LEU A 48 8.54 -2.67 24.42
N THR A 49 8.76 -3.91 23.97
CA THR A 49 8.70 -5.11 24.80
C THR A 49 9.70 -5.13 25.95
N ASN A 50 10.81 -4.38 25.87
CA ASN A 50 11.79 -4.27 26.96
C ASN A 50 11.59 -3.01 27.84
N HIS A 51 10.55 -2.22 27.57
CA HIS A 51 10.30 -0.98 28.31
C HIS A 51 9.60 -1.28 29.64
N ARG A 52 10.05 -0.59 30.68
CA ARG A 52 9.49 -0.68 32.05
C ARG A 52 7.97 -0.45 32.06
N GLU A 53 7.46 0.44 31.22
CA GLU A 53 6.04 0.77 31.13
C GLU A 53 5.16 -0.45 30.80
N VAL A 54 5.56 -1.28 29.83
CA VAL A 54 4.81 -2.49 29.45
C VAL A 54 4.80 -3.50 30.59
N ARG A 55 5.95 -3.68 31.26
CA ARG A 55 6.05 -4.56 32.42
C ARG A 55 5.20 -4.08 33.58
N THR A 56 5.29 -2.80 33.93
CA THR A 56 4.50 -2.19 35.02
C THR A 56 3.00 -2.30 34.76
N ALA A 57 2.54 -2.05 33.53
CA ALA A 57 1.14 -2.25 33.17
C ALA A 57 0.71 -3.72 33.30
N THR A 58 1.58 -4.65 32.88
CA THR A 58 1.34 -6.10 32.99
C THR A 58 1.23 -6.55 34.45
N GLU A 59 2.19 -6.18 35.29
CA GLU A 59 2.19 -6.48 36.72
C GLU A 59 0.96 -5.88 37.42
N ALA A 60 0.56 -4.66 37.05
CA ALA A 60 -0.65 -4.01 37.58
C ALA A 60 -1.95 -4.72 37.20
N LEU A 61 -2.00 -5.35 36.02
CA LEU A 61 -3.15 -6.15 35.56
C LEU A 61 -3.18 -7.55 36.18
N ILE A 62 -2.02 -8.11 36.53
CA ILE A 62 -1.94 -9.37 37.27
C ILE A 62 -2.38 -9.15 38.73
N ALA A 63 -1.88 -8.08 39.35
CA ALA A 63 -2.19 -7.75 40.74
C ALA A 63 -3.68 -7.37 40.93
N ASP A 64 -4.24 -6.63 39.97
CA ASP A 64 -5.64 -6.23 39.96
C ASP A 64 -6.26 -6.51 38.57
N PRO A 65 -6.88 -7.70 38.38
CA PRO A 65 -7.40 -8.14 37.09
C PRO A 65 -8.46 -7.19 36.48
N PRO A 66 -8.39 -6.93 35.17
CA PRO A 66 -9.38 -6.08 34.51
C PRO A 66 -10.71 -6.82 34.34
N ALA A 67 -11.81 -6.07 34.33
CA ALA A 67 -13.11 -6.60 33.93
C ALA A 67 -13.24 -6.74 32.40
N ILE A 68 -12.54 -5.87 31.66
CA ILE A 68 -12.61 -5.78 30.20
C ILE A 68 -11.20 -5.66 29.62
N VAL A 69 -10.95 -6.34 28.50
CA VAL A 69 -9.72 -6.22 27.73
C VAL A 69 -10.05 -5.80 26.31
N VAL A 70 -9.42 -4.72 25.86
CA VAL A 70 -9.55 -4.19 24.49
C VAL A 70 -8.26 -4.48 23.72
N LEU A 71 -8.38 -5.28 22.66
CA LEU A 71 -7.29 -5.61 21.74
C LEU A 71 -7.40 -4.75 20.47
N LEU A 72 -6.49 -3.79 20.27
CA LEU A 72 -6.54 -2.90 19.11
C LEU A 72 -5.84 -3.48 17.89
N THR A 73 -4.71 -4.21 18.05
CA THR A 73 -4.00 -4.79 16.91
C THR A 73 -3.45 -6.17 17.21
N GLY A 74 -3.49 -7.07 16.23
CA GLY A 74 -2.87 -8.38 16.40
C GLY A 74 -1.35 -8.34 16.61
N LEU A 75 -0.67 -7.29 16.11
CA LEU A 75 0.76 -7.10 16.40
C LEU A 75 0.97 -6.86 17.90
N GLY A 76 0.21 -5.93 18.47
CA GLY A 76 0.41 -5.59 19.86
C GLY A 76 -0.11 -6.68 20.80
N THR A 77 -1.20 -7.39 20.46
CA THR A 77 -1.62 -8.57 21.24
C THR A 77 -0.50 -9.61 21.35
N ARG A 78 0.11 -10.00 20.21
CA ARG A 78 1.23 -10.96 20.22
C ARG A 78 2.48 -10.41 20.90
N GLY A 79 2.80 -9.13 20.66
CA GLY A 79 3.96 -8.48 21.26
C GLY A 79 3.83 -8.35 22.78
N TRP A 80 2.64 -8.11 23.31
CA TRP A 80 2.39 -8.08 24.75
C TRP A 80 2.67 -9.42 25.41
N LEU A 81 2.12 -10.49 24.85
CA LEU A 81 2.28 -11.84 25.40
C LEU A 81 3.72 -12.33 25.31
N ALA A 82 4.39 -12.09 24.18
CA ALA A 82 5.82 -12.39 24.05
C ALA A 82 6.68 -11.58 25.04
N ALA A 83 6.30 -10.33 25.35
CA ALA A 83 6.98 -9.55 26.38
C ALA A 83 6.74 -10.15 27.78
N ALA A 84 5.51 -10.54 28.10
CA ALA A 84 5.17 -11.19 29.37
C ALA A 84 5.92 -12.51 29.55
N GLU A 85 6.02 -13.33 28.50
CA GLU A 85 6.79 -14.59 28.47
C GLU A 85 8.27 -14.32 28.76
N SER A 86 8.84 -13.23 28.22
CA SER A 86 10.24 -12.86 28.50
C SER A 86 10.51 -12.46 29.97
N TRP A 87 9.46 -12.30 30.78
CA TRP A 87 9.52 -12.03 32.21
C TRP A 87 8.94 -13.16 33.07
N ASP A 88 8.60 -14.30 32.48
CA ASP A 88 7.90 -15.41 33.15
C ASP A 88 6.56 -14.98 33.79
N LEU A 89 5.86 -14.03 33.16
CA LEU A 89 4.56 -13.48 33.62
C LEU A 89 3.39 -13.90 32.73
N ASP A 90 3.63 -14.63 31.63
CA ASP A 90 2.64 -14.99 30.63
C ASP A 90 1.52 -15.89 31.18
N GLU A 91 1.83 -16.91 31.98
CA GLU A 91 0.81 -17.77 32.58
C GLU A 91 -0.14 -16.98 33.51
N ALA A 92 0.43 -16.14 34.38
CA ALA A 92 -0.33 -15.31 35.30
C ALA A 92 -1.17 -14.26 34.57
N LEU A 93 -0.61 -13.64 33.53
CA LEU A 93 -1.31 -12.70 32.68
C LEU A 93 -2.47 -13.36 31.94
N LEU A 94 -2.25 -14.50 31.28
CA LEU A 94 -3.31 -15.21 30.56
C LEU A 94 -4.43 -15.66 31.51
N ALA A 95 -4.09 -16.14 32.70
CA ALA A 95 -5.07 -16.52 33.72
C ALA A 95 -5.96 -15.33 34.14
N CYS A 96 -5.41 -14.12 34.25
CA CYS A 96 -6.18 -12.93 34.59
C CYS A 96 -7.03 -12.43 33.39
N LEU A 97 -6.45 -12.36 32.19
CA LEU A 97 -7.12 -11.85 31.00
C LEU A 97 -8.28 -12.76 30.55
N THR A 98 -8.16 -14.08 30.71
CA THR A 98 -9.21 -15.04 30.30
C THR A 98 -10.50 -14.88 31.10
N ARG A 99 -10.45 -14.26 32.29
CA ARG A 99 -11.64 -13.96 33.12
C ARG A 99 -12.37 -12.69 32.68
N ALA A 100 -11.74 -11.86 31.85
CA ALA A 100 -12.27 -10.59 31.41
C ALA A 100 -13.14 -10.73 30.15
N ARG A 101 -14.04 -9.77 29.94
CA ARG A 101 -14.74 -9.63 28.65
C ARG A 101 -13.77 -9.07 27.60
N ILE A 102 -13.51 -9.86 26.55
CA ILE A 102 -12.58 -9.47 25.49
C ILE A 102 -13.32 -8.76 24.35
N LEU A 103 -12.87 -7.57 23.99
CA LEU A 103 -13.28 -6.82 22.80
C LEU A 103 -12.09 -6.67 21.85
N ALA A 104 -12.35 -6.70 20.55
CA ALA A 104 -11.35 -6.49 19.52
C ALA A 104 -11.72 -5.35 18.58
N ARG A 105 -10.74 -4.54 18.18
CA ARG A 105 -10.91 -3.53 17.11
C ARG A 105 -11.00 -4.16 15.71
N GLY A 106 -10.98 -5.47 15.56
CA GLY A 106 -11.13 -6.10 14.24
C GLY A 106 -10.57 -7.52 14.16
N PRO A 107 -10.74 -8.19 12.99
CA PRO A 107 -10.40 -9.60 12.82
C PRO A 107 -8.93 -9.94 13.10
N LYS A 108 -8.01 -8.98 12.88
CA LYS A 108 -6.58 -9.18 13.15
C LYS A 108 -6.27 -9.25 14.65
N ALA A 109 -6.94 -8.42 15.45
CA ALA A 109 -6.77 -8.41 16.89
C ALA A 109 -7.51 -9.59 17.52
N ALA A 110 -8.75 -9.83 17.09
CA ALA A 110 -9.55 -11.00 17.51
C ALA A 110 -8.82 -12.32 17.22
N GLY A 111 -8.28 -12.49 16.00
CA GLY A 111 -7.54 -13.68 15.63
C GLY A 111 -6.24 -13.88 16.41
N ALA A 112 -5.58 -12.79 16.84
CA ALA A 112 -4.39 -12.88 17.68
C ALA A 112 -4.72 -13.24 19.14
N GLY A 113 -5.85 -12.76 19.66
CA GLY A 113 -6.35 -13.18 20.97
C GLY A 113 -6.78 -14.65 20.98
N LEU A 114 -7.47 -15.09 19.92
CA LEU A 114 -7.97 -16.46 19.82
C LEU A 114 -6.85 -17.52 19.88
N THR A 115 -5.67 -17.25 19.31
CA THR A 115 -4.54 -18.19 19.32
C THR A 115 -3.98 -18.48 20.71
N VAL A 116 -4.37 -17.69 21.72
CA VAL A 116 -3.90 -17.82 23.12
C VAL A 116 -5.07 -17.94 24.11
N GLY A 117 -6.27 -18.29 23.61
CA GLY A 117 -7.46 -18.48 24.45
C GLY A 117 -8.25 -17.20 24.78
N LEU A 118 -7.83 -16.03 24.31
CA LEU A 118 -8.54 -14.76 24.50
C LEU A 118 -9.58 -14.55 23.38
N ALA A 119 -10.65 -15.35 23.42
CA ALA A 119 -11.74 -15.26 22.45
C ALA A 119 -12.52 -13.94 22.61
N ALA A 120 -12.48 -13.10 21.56
CA ALA A 120 -13.23 -11.85 21.54
C ALA A 120 -14.75 -12.11 21.55
N SER A 121 -15.44 -11.60 22.57
CA SER A 121 -16.90 -11.60 22.65
C SER A 121 -17.56 -10.65 21.64
N TRP A 122 -16.82 -9.63 21.21
CA TRP A 122 -17.24 -8.67 20.21
C TRP A 122 -16.04 -8.16 19.40
N SER A 123 -16.25 -7.90 18.11
CA SER A 123 -15.26 -7.30 17.23
C SER A 123 -15.91 -6.17 16.42
N ALA A 124 -15.20 -5.04 16.34
CA ALA A 124 -15.61 -3.87 15.58
C ALA A 124 -15.87 -4.22 14.09
N PRO A 125 -17.10 -4.00 13.56
CA PRO A 125 -17.45 -4.40 12.19
C PRO A 125 -16.64 -3.69 11.10
N SER A 126 -16.33 -2.39 11.27
CA SER A 126 -15.54 -1.61 10.31
C SER A 126 -14.06 -1.47 10.69
N GLU A 127 -13.63 -2.25 11.69
CA GLU A 127 -12.28 -2.24 12.24
C GLU A 127 -11.84 -0.91 12.90
N ARG A 128 -12.80 -0.07 13.33
CA ARG A 128 -12.51 1.29 13.83
C ARG A 128 -12.42 1.35 15.35
N SER A 129 -11.47 2.12 15.86
CA SER A 129 -11.32 2.41 17.29
C SER A 129 -12.52 3.16 17.89
N THR A 130 -13.20 4.00 17.09
CA THR A 130 -14.42 4.70 17.52
C THR A 130 -15.57 3.74 17.83
N GLU A 131 -15.69 2.63 17.10
CA GLU A 131 -16.74 1.62 17.37
C GLU A 131 -16.50 0.91 18.69
N VAL A 132 -15.24 0.67 19.06
CA VAL A 132 -14.89 0.09 20.37
C VAL A 132 -15.38 0.99 21.51
N VAL A 133 -15.13 2.30 21.38
CA VAL A 133 -15.58 3.29 22.37
C VAL A 133 -17.12 3.35 22.40
N GLN A 134 -17.78 3.33 21.25
CA GLN A 134 -19.25 3.33 21.16
C GLN A 134 -19.88 2.06 21.73
N GLU A 135 -19.26 0.90 21.55
CA GLU A 135 -19.70 -0.37 22.13
C GLU A 135 -19.68 -0.30 23.65
N LEU A 136 -18.55 0.09 24.22
CA LEU A 136 -18.40 0.21 25.67
C LEU A 136 -19.23 1.34 26.28
N ALA A 137 -19.52 2.40 25.52
CA ALA A 137 -20.38 3.49 25.96
C ALA A 137 -21.87 3.11 26.11
N ARG A 138 -22.27 1.89 25.75
CA ARG A 138 -23.63 1.37 26.00
C ARG A 138 -23.85 0.97 27.47
N GLU A 139 -22.79 0.91 28.26
CA GLU A 139 -22.78 0.47 29.65
C GLU A 139 -22.18 1.57 30.53
N ALA A 140 -22.48 1.55 31.84
CA ALA A 140 -21.82 2.43 32.80
C ALA A 140 -20.37 1.96 33.02
N LEU A 141 -19.41 2.89 32.90
CA LEU A 141 -17.98 2.57 32.98
C LEU A 141 -17.31 3.09 34.26
N ASP A 142 -18.03 3.82 35.12
CA ASP A 142 -17.48 4.39 36.36
C ASP A 142 -16.82 3.31 37.23
N GLY A 143 -15.51 3.42 37.44
CA GLY A 143 -14.72 2.47 38.22
C GLY A 143 -14.48 1.11 37.56
N VAL A 144 -14.96 0.88 36.33
CA VAL A 144 -14.72 -0.36 35.61
C VAL A 144 -13.26 -0.39 35.15
N ARG A 145 -12.52 -1.42 35.57
CA ARG A 145 -11.11 -1.59 35.18
C ARG A 145 -10.98 -2.20 33.79
N ILE A 146 -10.32 -1.49 32.88
CA ILE A 146 -10.19 -1.84 31.47
C ILE A 146 -8.73 -1.85 31.05
N ALA A 147 -8.25 -3.00 30.55
CA ALA A 147 -6.94 -3.07 29.89
C ALA A 147 -7.10 -2.69 28.41
N VAL A 148 -6.28 -1.76 27.92
CA VAL A 148 -6.24 -1.38 26.50
C VAL A 148 -4.87 -1.69 25.91
N GLN A 149 -4.81 -2.72 25.07
CA GLN A 149 -3.63 -2.98 24.26
C GLN A 149 -3.55 -1.94 23.14
N ARG A 150 -2.59 -1.01 23.24
CA ARG A 150 -2.48 0.17 22.37
C ARG A 150 -2.01 -0.18 20.95
N ASP A 151 -2.52 0.51 19.94
CA ASP A 151 -2.13 0.33 18.54
C ASP A 151 -0.87 1.08 18.10
N GLY A 152 -0.07 1.58 19.04
CA GLY A 152 1.24 2.19 18.80
C GLY A 152 1.23 3.61 18.26
N ASP A 153 0.06 4.24 18.23
CA ASP A 153 -0.07 5.69 18.15
C ASP A 153 0.52 6.34 19.42
N GLU A 154 1.06 7.56 19.29
CA GLU A 154 1.57 8.33 20.41
C GLU A 154 0.44 8.74 21.36
N ARG A 155 -0.72 9.09 20.79
CA ARG A 155 -1.93 9.47 21.54
C ARG A 155 -2.85 8.27 21.75
N PRO A 156 -3.08 7.80 22.99
CA PRO A 156 -3.90 6.62 23.24
C PRO A 156 -5.41 6.94 23.21
N PHE A 157 -5.94 7.26 22.02
CA PHE A 157 -7.33 7.70 21.81
C PHE A 157 -8.37 6.86 22.55
N VAL A 158 -8.29 5.52 22.45
CA VAL A 158 -9.28 4.63 23.10
C VAL A 158 -9.16 4.69 24.62
N ALA A 159 -7.94 4.70 25.16
CA ALA A 159 -7.73 4.78 26.60
C ALA A 159 -8.20 6.14 27.15
N GLU A 160 -7.83 7.24 26.49
CA GLU A 160 -8.28 8.60 26.84
C GLU A 160 -9.81 8.69 26.81
N ALA A 161 -10.45 8.15 25.77
CA ALA A 161 -11.91 8.22 25.60
C ALA A 161 -12.69 7.38 26.62
N LEU A 162 -12.13 6.25 27.08
CA LEU A 162 -12.75 5.42 28.12
C LEU A 162 -12.51 6.00 29.52
N ALA A 163 -11.30 6.51 29.80
CA ALA A 163 -10.99 7.18 31.07
C ALA A 163 -11.84 8.44 31.27
N ALA A 164 -12.09 9.21 30.21
CA ALA A 164 -13.00 10.36 30.24
C ALA A 164 -14.47 10.00 30.58
N ARG A 165 -14.81 8.71 30.59
CA ARG A 165 -16.12 8.16 30.97
C ARG A 165 -16.09 7.47 32.35
N GLY A 166 -15.05 7.72 33.15
CA GLY A 166 -14.93 7.19 34.51
C GLY A 166 -14.31 5.80 34.63
N ALA A 167 -13.89 5.17 33.52
CA ALA A 167 -13.19 3.89 33.56
C ALA A 167 -11.80 4.01 34.20
N ASP A 168 -11.41 2.98 34.95
CA ASP A 168 -10.04 2.79 35.40
C ASP A 168 -9.24 2.09 34.30
N VAL A 169 -8.54 2.86 33.48
CA VAL A 169 -7.90 2.35 32.27
C VAL A 169 -6.42 2.07 32.49
N VAL A 170 -6.01 0.82 32.26
CA VAL A 170 -4.61 0.43 32.13
C VAL A 170 -4.25 0.37 30.64
N ASP A 171 -3.53 1.37 30.17
CA ASP A 171 -3.01 1.39 28.79
C ASP A 171 -1.70 0.59 28.68
N VAL A 172 -1.58 -0.22 27.63
CA VAL A 172 -0.45 -1.13 27.41
C VAL A 172 0.25 -0.81 26.07
N PRO A 173 1.29 0.04 26.07
CA PRO A 173 1.99 0.49 24.86
C PRO A 173 3.12 -0.46 24.44
N VAL A 174 2.78 -1.48 23.64
CA VAL A 174 3.69 -2.59 23.29
C VAL A 174 4.60 -2.36 22.08
N TYR A 175 4.28 -1.37 21.26
CA TYR A 175 5.14 -0.86 20.19
C TYR A 175 4.78 0.60 19.92
N ARG A 176 5.64 1.30 19.19
CA ARG A 176 5.33 2.62 18.61
C ARG A 176 5.80 2.71 17.17
N TRP A 177 5.28 3.68 16.44
CA TRP A 177 5.77 4.01 15.11
C TRP A 177 6.65 5.24 15.14
N VAL A 178 7.68 5.21 14.30
CA VAL A 178 8.50 6.38 13.98
C VAL A 178 8.70 6.43 12.46
N LEU A 179 9.30 7.51 11.98
CA LEU A 179 9.89 7.49 10.64
C LEU A 179 11.07 6.51 10.55
N PRO A 180 11.36 5.97 9.35
CA PRO A 180 12.64 5.33 9.10
C PRO A 180 13.80 6.28 9.35
N ASP A 181 14.94 5.73 9.77
CA ASP A 181 16.15 6.51 10.06
C ASP A 181 16.75 7.12 8.76
N ASP A 182 16.65 6.38 7.64
CA ASP A 182 16.94 6.88 6.29
C ASP A 182 15.65 7.16 5.51
N LEU A 183 15.40 8.44 5.23
CA LEU A 183 14.23 8.89 4.47
C LEU A 183 14.44 8.90 2.96
N LEU A 184 15.67 8.74 2.47
CA LEU A 184 15.98 8.91 1.04
C LEU A 184 15.17 7.98 0.12
N PRO A 185 14.95 6.68 0.44
CA PRO A 185 14.07 5.82 -0.36
C PRO A 185 12.63 6.34 -0.44
N ALA A 186 12.08 6.81 0.69
CA ALA A 186 10.72 7.34 0.75
C ALA A 186 10.58 8.67 -0.01
N GLN A 187 11.57 9.56 0.11
CA GLN A 187 11.63 10.81 -0.65
C GLN A 187 11.68 10.56 -2.17
N ARG A 188 12.48 9.59 -2.61
CA ARG A 188 12.53 9.16 -4.02
C ARG A 188 11.19 8.60 -4.48
N LEU A 189 10.54 7.76 -3.66
CA LEU A 189 9.22 7.25 -3.98
C LEU A 189 8.19 8.38 -4.11
N VAL A 190 8.21 9.39 -3.24
CA VAL A 190 7.32 10.56 -3.36
C VAL A 190 7.53 11.28 -4.69
N GLU A 191 8.77 11.54 -5.07
CA GLU A 191 9.09 12.17 -6.35
C GLU A 191 8.64 11.30 -7.53
N ASP A 192 8.83 9.99 -7.44
CA ASP A 192 8.41 9.04 -8.48
C ASP A 192 6.89 8.97 -8.61
N VAL A 193 6.16 8.98 -7.51
CA VAL A 193 4.69 9.07 -7.51
C VAL A 193 4.25 10.39 -8.12
N SER A 194 4.80 11.51 -7.67
CA SER A 194 4.46 12.85 -8.15
C SER A 194 4.70 13.00 -9.66
N GLY A 195 5.72 12.34 -10.19
CA GLY A 195 6.04 12.30 -11.62
C GLY A 195 5.39 11.16 -12.41
N GLY A 196 4.56 10.31 -11.79
CA GLY A 196 3.93 9.14 -12.43
C GLY A 196 4.94 8.09 -12.94
N ARG A 197 6.08 7.93 -12.25
CA ARG A 197 7.16 6.99 -12.57
C ARG A 197 7.00 5.61 -11.92
N VAL A 198 6.04 5.46 -11.01
CA VAL A 198 5.54 4.17 -10.52
C VAL A 198 4.09 3.99 -10.94
N ASP A 199 3.64 2.75 -11.04
CA ASP A 199 2.27 2.45 -11.47
C ASP A 199 1.33 2.27 -10.26
N ALA A 200 1.86 1.87 -9.10
CA ALA A 200 1.10 1.77 -7.87
C ALA A 200 1.94 2.00 -6.61
N VAL A 201 1.29 2.35 -5.50
CA VAL A 201 1.87 2.38 -4.15
C VAL A 201 0.96 1.62 -3.20
N THR A 202 1.56 0.80 -2.36
CA THR A 202 0.85 0.00 -1.36
C THR A 202 0.99 0.61 0.03
N PHE A 203 -0.12 0.69 0.75
CA PHE A 203 -0.20 1.18 2.12
C PHE A 203 -0.81 0.11 3.02
N THR A 204 0.00 -0.44 3.93
CA THR A 204 -0.42 -1.52 4.83
C THR A 204 -0.97 -1.00 6.17
N SER A 205 -0.96 0.32 6.37
CA SER A 205 -1.52 0.98 7.55
C SER A 205 -1.83 2.45 7.24
N SER A 206 -2.81 3.01 7.95
CA SER A 206 -3.13 4.45 7.88
C SER A 206 -1.93 5.34 8.27
N PRO A 207 -1.11 5.00 9.30
CA PRO A 207 0.11 5.74 9.61
C PRO A 207 1.17 5.75 8.50
N ALA A 208 1.35 4.65 7.74
CA ALA A 208 2.29 4.62 6.62
C ALA A 208 1.87 5.62 5.52
N LEU A 209 0.58 5.67 5.21
CA LEU A 209 0.02 6.66 4.30
C LEU A 209 0.19 8.09 4.83
N ALA A 210 -0.10 8.33 6.11
CA ALA A 210 0.07 9.65 6.73
C ALA A 210 1.53 10.12 6.68
N ASN A 211 2.48 9.23 6.99
CA ASN A 211 3.91 9.55 6.89
C ASN A 211 4.35 9.79 5.46
N PHE A 212 3.85 9.01 4.48
CA PHE A 212 4.12 9.27 3.06
C PHE A 212 3.70 10.69 2.67
N LEU A 213 2.50 11.13 3.08
CA LEU A 213 2.00 12.47 2.80
C LEU A 213 2.79 13.55 3.53
N ARG A 214 3.23 13.30 4.77
CA ARG A 214 4.10 14.25 5.48
C ARG A 214 5.46 14.39 4.81
N ILE A 215 6.07 13.30 4.35
CA ILE A 215 7.32 13.35 3.57
C ILE A 215 7.08 14.12 2.26
N ALA A 216 5.90 14.00 1.66
CA ALA A 216 5.54 14.78 0.48
C ALA A 216 5.31 16.27 0.79
N ASP A 217 4.81 16.63 1.96
CA ASP A 217 4.76 18.03 2.42
C ASP A 217 6.16 18.59 2.62
N ASP A 218 7.05 17.85 3.28
CA ASP A 218 8.45 18.26 3.52
C ASP A 218 9.22 18.52 2.21
N LEU A 219 8.76 17.92 1.08
CA LEU A 219 9.32 18.08 -0.26
C LEU A 219 8.57 19.08 -1.15
N ASP A 220 7.50 19.72 -0.65
CA ASP A 220 6.60 20.55 -1.46
C ASP A 220 6.03 19.80 -2.70
N ARG A 221 5.64 18.54 -2.45
CA ARG A 221 5.11 17.60 -3.45
C ARG A 221 3.76 17.01 -3.08
N ARG A 222 3.18 17.32 -1.91
CA ARG A 222 1.92 16.71 -1.46
C ARG A 222 0.80 16.83 -2.48
N ALA A 223 0.57 18.03 -3.03
CA ALA A 223 -0.48 18.24 -4.03
C ALA A 223 -0.28 17.37 -5.28
N ALA A 224 0.96 17.31 -5.80
CA ALA A 224 1.30 16.49 -6.96
C ALA A 224 1.18 14.99 -6.66
N ALA A 225 1.63 14.54 -5.48
CA ALA A 225 1.53 13.16 -5.05
C ALA A 225 0.07 12.70 -4.89
N VAL A 226 -0.78 13.51 -4.26
CA VAL A 226 -2.21 13.22 -4.10
C VAL A 226 -2.91 13.19 -5.46
N ALA A 227 -2.63 14.16 -6.35
CA ALA A 227 -3.18 14.16 -7.70
C ALA A 227 -2.77 12.92 -8.50
N ALA A 228 -1.51 12.50 -8.39
CA ALA A 228 -1.00 11.30 -9.02
C ALA A 228 -1.68 10.02 -8.47
N LEU A 229 -1.81 9.90 -7.15
CA LEU A 229 -2.47 8.77 -6.47
C LEU A 229 -3.99 8.71 -6.71
N SER A 230 -4.57 9.79 -7.21
CA SER A 230 -5.99 9.88 -7.61
C SER A 230 -6.20 9.60 -9.11
N GLY A 231 -5.13 9.47 -9.88
CA GLY A 231 -5.18 9.32 -11.34
C GLY A 231 -4.21 8.26 -11.85
N PRO A 232 -3.03 8.66 -12.35
CA PRO A 232 -2.11 7.75 -13.05
C PRO A 232 -1.44 6.70 -12.15
N VAL A 233 -1.36 6.91 -10.84
CA VAL A 233 -0.73 6.00 -9.88
C VAL A 233 -1.79 5.39 -8.98
N VAL A 234 -1.81 4.07 -8.85
CA VAL A 234 -2.82 3.37 -8.06
C VAL A 234 -2.43 3.38 -6.57
N ALA A 235 -3.25 4.00 -5.72
CA ALA A 235 -3.16 3.81 -4.27
C ALA A 235 -3.84 2.49 -3.87
N ALA A 236 -3.09 1.56 -3.28
CA ALA A 236 -3.61 0.27 -2.79
C ALA A 236 -3.52 0.20 -1.27
N CYS A 237 -4.67 0.25 -0.59
CA CYS A 237 -4.76 0.18 0.86
C CYS A 237 -5.11 -1.24 1.31
N VAL A 238 -4.43 -1.77 2.34
CA VAL A 238 -4.66 -3.15 2.79
C VAL A 238 -6.04 -3.37 3.38
N GLY A 239 -6.74 -2.33 3.86
CA GLY A 239 -8.02 -2.45 4.54
C GLY A 239 -8.75 -1.12 4.70
N PRO A 240 -9.97 -1.14 5.26
CA PRO A 240 -10.91 -0.02 5.21
C PRO A 240 -10.40 1.23 5.93
N VAL A 241 -9.80 1.09 7.11
CA VAL A 241 -9.27 2.23 7.89
C VAL A 241 -8.21 3.03 7.11
N CYS A 242 -7.34 2.34 6.37
CA CYS A 242 -6.31 3.00 5.56
C CYS A 242 -6.92 3.64 4.30
N ALA A 243 -7.90 2.97 3.70
CA ALA A 243 -8.61 3.48 2.52
C ALA A 243 -9.42 4.75 2.82
N GLU A 244 -10.10 4.81 3.96
CA GLU A 244 -10.83 6.00 4.41
C GLU A 244 -9.89 7.18 4.63
N ARG A 245 -8.70 6.95 5.22
CA ARG A 245 -7.68 8.00 5.31
C ARG A 245 -7.28 8.47 3.91
N ALA A 246 -6.99 7.56 2.99
CA ALA A 246 -6.65 7.92 1.62
C ALA A 246 -7.74 8.77 0.95
N GLN A 247 -9.02 8.40 1.13
CA GLN A 247 -10.16 9.14 0.62
C GLN A 247 -10.29 10.54 1.25
N ALA A 248 -10.09 10.64 2.57
CA ALA A 248 -10.10 11.93 3.27
C ALA A 248 -8.98 12.88 2.81
N GLU A 249 -7.88 12.31 2.31
CA GLU A 249 -6.75 13.04 1.73
C GLU A 249 -6.96 13.38 0.23
N GLY A 250 -8.11 13.01 -0.35
CA GLY A 250 -8.50 13.32 -1.73
C GLY A 250 -8.28 12.18 -2.73
N MET A 251 -7.82 11.00 -2.30
CA MET A 251 -7.60 9.85 -3.20
C MET A 251 -8.93 9.15 -3.52
N THR A 252 -9.43 9.34 -4.74
CA THR A 252 -10.78 8.87 -5.12
C THR A 252 -10.83 7.44 -5.66
N ALA A 253 -9.71 6.89 -6.15
CA ALA A 253 -9.65 5.60 -6.84
C ALA A 253 -8.81 4.54 -6.08
N VAL A 254 -8.98 4.46 -4.77
CA VAL A 254 -8.21 3.55 -3.91
C VAL A 254 -8.62 2.09 -4.11
N VAL A 255 -7.64 1.22 -4.38
CA VAL A 255 -7.83 -0.23 -4.44
C VAL A 255 -7.79 -0.81 -3.03
N VAL A 256 -8.84 -1.54 -2.65
CA VAL A 256 -8.96 -2.20 -1.34
C VAL A 256 -9.34 -3.67 -1.54
N PRO A 257 -8.62 -4.62 -0.91
CA PRO A 257 -8.98 -6.03 -1.01
C PRO A 257 -10.22 -6.37 -0.18
N ARG A 258 -10.90 -7.46 -0.54
CA ARG A 258 -12.05 -7.98 0.23
C ARG A 258 -11.72 -8.38 1.66
N THR A 259 -10.47 -8.80 1.91
CA THR A 259 -9.98 -9.13 3.26
C THR A 259 -8.67 -8.41 3.51
N ALA A 260 -8.46 -7.93 4.74
CA ALA A 260 -7.33 -7.08 5.07
C ALA A 260 -6.00 -7.84 5.23
N ARG A 261 -5.55 -8.53 4.18
CA ARG A 261 -4.35 -9.39 4.16
C ARG A 261 -3.44 -9.05 2.97
N LEU A 262 -2.12 -9.23 3.14
CA LEU A 262 -1.13 -8.93 2.09
C LEU A 262 -1.41 -9.66 0.77
N GLY A 263 -1.62 -10.98 0.82
CA GLY A 263 -1.93 -11.77 -0.38
C GLY A 263 -3.22 -11.32 -1.08
N ALA A 264 -4.23 -10.90 -0.32
CA ALA A 264 -5.48 -10.38 -0.87
C ALA A 264 -5.28 -9.01 -1.53
N MET A 265 -4.47 -8.13 -0.92
CA MET A 265 -4.09 -6.83 -1.49
C MET A 265 -3.32 -7.00 -2.81
N VAL A 266 -2.34 -7.89 -2.86
CA VAL A 266 -1.59 -8.19 -4.10
C VAL A 266 -2.50 -8.77 -5.18
N HIS A 267 -3.45 -9.65 -4.80
CA HIS A 267 -4.44 -10.16 -5.75
C HIS A 267 -5.39 -9.06 -6.26
N ALA A 268 -5.85 -8.16 -5.39
CA ALA A 268 -6.68 -7.03 -5.80
C ALA A 268 -5.93 -6.10 -6.76
N LEU A 269 -4.65 -5.83 -6.49
CA LEU A 269 -3.80 -5.03 -7.37
C LEU A 269 -3.58 -5.71 -8.73
N ALA A 270 -3.26 -7.01 -8.74
CA ALA A 270 -3.15 -7.79 -9.97
C ALA A 270 -4.43 -7.74 -10.81
N ARG A 271 -5.61 -7.88 -10.18
CA ARG A 271 -6.90 -7.75 -10.86
C ARG A 271 -7.18 -6.34 -11.37
N HIS A 272 -6.67 -5.31 -10.72
CA HIS A 272 -6.85 -3.92 -11.15
C HIS A 272 -6.05 -3.59 -12.43
N PHE A 273 -4.90 -4.23 -12.60
CA PHE A 273 -4.06 -4.12 -13.79
C PHE A 273 -4.38 -5.16 -14.87
N ASP A 274 -5.17 -6.17 -14.53
CA ASP A 274 -5.63 -7.18 -15.49
C ASP A 274 -6.38 -6.55 -16.67
N GLY A 275 -6.15 -7.06 -17.87
CA GLY A 275 -6.74 -6.53 -19.10
C GLY A 275 -6.22 -5.15 -19.56
N ARG A 276 -5.20 -4.58 -18.91
CA ARG A 276 -4.54 -3.34 -19.39
C ARG A 276 -3.51 -3.55 -20.48
N ALA A 277 -3.23 -4.81 -20.85
CA ALA A 277 -2.37 -5.13 -21.97
C ALA A 277 -3.01 -4.66 -23.28
N VAL A 278 -2.25 -3.95 -24.10
CA VAL A 278 -2.69 -3.51 -25.43
C VAL A 278 -2.06 -4.44 -26.47
N HIS A 279 -2.91 -5.07 -27.28
CA HIS A 279 -2.50 -6.00 -28.34
C HIS A 279 -2.67 -5.34 -29.71
N PHE A 280 -1.63 -5.38 -30.54
CA PHE A 280 -1.67 -4.88 -31.91
C PHE A 280 -0.60 -5.56 -32.76
N ARG A 281 -0.64 -5.34 -34.08
CA ARG A 281 0.39 -5.81 -35.01
C ARG A 281 1.28 -4.67 -35.48
N LEU A 282 2.56 -4.96 -35.67
CA LEU A 282 3.54 -4.07 -36.30
C LEU A 282 4.39 -4.83 -37.30
N ALA A 283 4.38 -4.39 -38.57
CA ALA A 283 5.17 -4.99 -39.65
C ALA A 283 5.07 -6.53 -39.68
N GLY A 284 3.87 -7.07 -39.49
CA GLY A 284 3.59 -8.50 -39.48
C GLY A 284 3.84 -9.21 -38.14
N CYS A 285 4.40 -8.56 -37.12
CA CYS A 285 4.64 -9.15 -35.80
C CYS A 285 3.50 -8.85 -34.83
N ASP A 286 3.14 -9.83 -33.99
CA ASP A 286 2.26 -9.60 -32.84
C ASP A 286 3.03 -8.87 -31.74
N VAL A 287 2.44 -7.78 -31.25
CA VAL A 287 3.00 -6.93 -30.21
C VAL A 287 2.01 -6.80 -29.06
N VAL A 288 2.49 -7.03 -27.84
CA VAL A 288 1.72 -6.82 -26.61
C VAL A 288 2.45 -5.83 -25.73
N VAL A 289 1.76 -4.79 -25.27
CA VAL A 289 2.33 -3.80 -24.33
C VAL A 289 1.55 -3.85 -23.03
N GLN A 290 2.25 -4.14 -21.92
CA GLN A 290 1.70 -4.14 -20.56
C GLN A 290 2.65 -3.38 -19.63
N GLY A 291 2.15 -2.31 -19.00
CA GLY A 291 3.03 -1.42 -18.25
C GLY A 291 4.22 -0.96 -19.10
N ALA A 292 5.41 -0.94 -18.53
CA ALA A 292 6.67 -0.68 -19.23
C ALA A 292 7.17 -1.84 -20.10
N LEU A 293 6.49 -3.00 -20.15
CA LEU A 293 6.94 -4.13 -20.94
C LEU A 293 6.24 -4.16 -22.31
N ALA A 294 7.03 -4.22 -23.38
CA ALA A 294 6.56 -4.67 -24.69
C ALA A 294 7.09 -6.09 -24.97
N VAL A 295 6.23 -6.92 -25.55
CA VAL A 295 6.58 -8.23 -26.08
C VAL A 295 6.39 -8.18 -27.59
N VAL A 296 7.44 -8.46 -28.35
CA VAL A 296 7.43 -8.50 -29.81
C VAL A 296 7.75 -9.92 -30.26
N GLY A 297 6.75 -10.67 -30.70
CA GLY A 297 6.90 -12.11 -30.92
C GLY A 297 7.31 -12.83 -29.63
N THR A 298 8.58 -13.24 -29.53
CA THR A 298 9.16 -13.88 -28.33
C THR A 298 10.08 -12.97 -27.52
N GLU A 299 10.38 -11.76 -28.00
CA GLU A 299 11.34 -10.86 -27.36
C GLU A 299 10.65 -9.92 -26.35
N ARG A 300 11.28 -9.75 -25.18
CA ARG A 300 10.82 -8.84 -24.11
C ARG A 300 11.65 -7.55 -24.14
N VAL A 301 10.97 -6.42 -24.28
CA VAL A 301 11.57 -5.09 -24.39
C VAL A 301 11.01 -4.20 -23.28
N VAL A 302 11.89 -3.72 -22.39
CA VAL A 302 11.50 -2.72 -21.37
C VAL A 302 11.52 -1.33 -22.01
N LEU A 303 10.39 -0.65 -21.97
CA LEU A 303 10.16 0.68 -22.49
C LEU A 303 10.31 1.72 -21.38
N THR A 304 10.84 2.89 -21.75
CA THR A 304 10.69 4.08 -20.92
C THR A 304 9.23 4.55 -20.93
N ARG A 305 8.85 5.38 -19.95
CA ARG A 305 7.50 5.97 -19.87
C ARG A 305 7.06 6.63 -21.18
N ARG A 306 7.94 7.47 -21.76
CA ARG A 306 7.65 8.19 -23.01
C ARG A 306 7.52 7.25 -24.21
N GLU A 307 8.37 6.22 -24.29
CA GLU A 307 8.28 5.19 -25.34
C GLU A 307 6.95 4.42 -25.25
N ARG A 308 6.53 4.05 -24.05
CA ARG A 308 5.23 3.42 -23.79
C ARG A 308 4.08 4.34 -24.20
N GLU A 309 4.09 5.60 -23.77
CA GLU A 309 3.02 6.56 -24.08
C GLU A 309 2.90 6.81 -25.59
N VAL A 310 4.02 6.88 -26.32
CA VAL A 310 4.01 6.91 -27.80
C VAL A 310 3.27 5.69 -28.35
N LEU A 311 3.64 4.48 -27.93
CA LEU A 311 2.95 3.27 -28.42
C LEU A 311 1.48 3.25 -28.06
N THR A 312 1.11 3.58 -26.81
CA THR A 312 -0.27 3.60 -26.36
C THR A 312 -1.12 4.58 -27.17
N LEU A 313 -0.62 5.79 -27.43
CA LEU A 313 -1.33 6.80 -28.22
C LEU A 313 -1.55 6.36 -29.67
N LEU A 314 -0.51 5.78 -30.30
CA LEU A 314 -0.61 5.34 -31.68
C LEU A 314 -1.44 4.06 -31.83
N ALA A 315 -1.36 3.15 -30.85
CA ALA A 315 -2.14 1.91 -30.81
C ALA A 315 -3.63 2.14 -30.54
N ALA A 316 -4.01 3.28 -29.98
CA ALA A 316 -5.41 3.65 -29.81
C ALA A 316 -6.16 3.80 -31.15
N ARG A 317 -5.45 4.15 -32.24
CA ARG A 317 -6.01 4.23 -33.60
C ARG A 317 -4.98 3.76 -34.65
N PRO A 318 -4.77 2.45 -34.81
CA PRO A 318 -3.79 1.91 -35.75
C PRO A 318 -4.05 2.43 -37.18
N GLY A 319 -2.98 2.73 -37.92
CA GLY A 319 -3.02 3.29 -39.28
C GLY A 319 -3.36 4.79 -39.36
N VAL A 320 -3.90 5.40 -38.30
CA VAL A 320 -4.22 6.84 -38.28
C VAL A 320 -3.00 7.61 -37.76
N PRO A 321 -2.46 8.57 -38.54
CA PRO A 321 -1.32 9.36 -38.08
C PRO A 321 -1.70 10.27 -36.90
N VAL A 322 -0.90 10.24 -35.84
CA VAL A 322 -0.95 11.23 -34.76
C VAL A 322 0.05 12.35 -35.07
N PRO A 323 -0.39 13.62 -35.09
CA PRO A 323 0.50 14.76 -35.35
C PRO A 323 1.65 14.84 -34.36
N LYS A 324 2.81 15.27 -34.85
CA LYS A 324 4.02 15.44 -34.04
C LYS A 324 3.78 16.40 -32.87
N ASP A 325 3.09 17.51 -33.12
CA ASP A 325 2.81 18.52 -32.10
C ASP A 325 1.86 18.00 -31.01
N ALA A 326 0.94 17.10 -31.37
CA ALA A 326 0.08 16.43 -30.40
C ALA A 326 0.89 15.47 -29.50
N LEU A 327 1.84 14.73 -30.08
CA LEU A 327 2.77 13.89 -29.29
C LEU A 327 3.69 14.75 -28.40
N LEU A 328 4.21 15.86 -28.93
CA LEU A 328 5.07 16.77 -28.18
C LEU A 328 4.33 17.33 -26.96
N ALA A 329 3.15 17.91 -27.17
CA ALA A 329 2.32 18.46 -26.12
C ALA A 329 1.96 17.42 -25.06
N HIS A 330 1.67 16.17 -25.46
CA HIS A 330 1.34 15.10 -24.52
C HIS A 330 2.53 14.60 -23.71
N LEU A 331 3.70 14.39 -24.35
CA LEU A 331 4.85 13.70 -23.75
C LEU A 331 5.82 14.64 -23.02
N TYR A 332 5.87 15.90 -23.45
CA TYR A 332 6.86 16.88 -23.03
C TYR A 332 6.25 18.18 -22.51
N GLY A 333 4.94 18.38 -22.70
CA GLY A 333 4.27 19.62 -22.33
C GLY A 333 4.52 20.75 -23.34
N PRO A 334 4.06 21.97 -23.03
CA PRO A 334 4.08 23.11 -23.95
C PRO A 334 5.50 23.59 -24.31
N ASP A 335 6.47 23.43 -23.40
CA ASP A 335 7.86 23.88 -23.59
C ASP A 335 8.80 22.77 -24.10
N GLY A 336 8.24 21.67 -24.61
CA GLY A 336 9.01 20.53 -25.09
C GLY A 336 9.84 20.86 -26.33
N ASP A 337 11.10 20.38 -26.38
CA ASP A 337 11.92 20.45 -27.59
C ASP A 337 11.26 19.65 -28.73
N PRO A 338 10.93 20.29 -29.88
CA PRO A 338 10.35 19.60 -31.03
C PRO A 338 11.18 18.40 -31.51
N HIS A 339 12.50 18.37 -31.29
CA HIS A 339 13.35 17.26 -31.69
C HIS A 339 13.23 16.04 -30.74
N ALA A 340 12.72 16.22 -29.52
CA ALA A 340 12.64 15.16 -28.52
C ALA A 340 11.68 14.02 -28.94
N VAL A 341 10.59 14.34 -29.64
CA VAL A 341 9.66 13.33 -30.18
C VAL A 341 10.36 12.45 -31.21
N GLU A 342 11.15 13.04 -32.11
CA GLU A 342 11.90 12.32 -33.14
C GLU A 342 12.93 11.37 -32.51
N VAL A 343 13.67 11.85 -31.52
CA VAL A 343 14.65 11.04 -30.77
C VAL A 343 13.97 9.87 -30.05
N THR A 344 12.80 10.11 -29.45
CA THR A 344 12.02 9.07 -28.76
C THR A 344 11.54 8.00 -29.74
N VAL A 345 10.94 8.42 -30.85
CA VAL A 345 10.46 7.51 -31.89
C VAL A 345 11.62 6.72 -32.51
N ALA A 346 12.75 7.37 -32.79
CA ALA A 346 13.94 6.69 -33.32
C ALA A 346 14.48 5.64 -32.35
N ARG A 347 14.54 5.95 -31.05
CA ARG A 347 14.95 4.99 -30.01
C ARG A 347 13.96 3.84 -29.88
N LEU A 348 12.67 4.14 -29.87
CA LEU A 348 11.60 3.15 -29.82
C LEU A 348 11.67 2.16 -30.98
N ARG A 349 11.81 2.67 -32.22
CA ARG A 349 11.99 1.82 -33.42
C ARG A 349 13.14 0.83 -33.25
N ARG A 350 14.30 1.33 -32.80
CA ARG A 350 15.48 0.47 -32.56
C ARG A 350 15.22 -0.58 -31.48
N ARG A 351 14.51 -0.22 -30.39
CA ARG A 351 14.18 -1.16 -29.31
C ARG A 351 13.19 -2.24 -29.74
N LEU A 352 12.30 -1.94 -30.69
CA LEU A 352 11.31 -2.90 -31.21
C LEU A 352 11.87 -3.83 -32.31
N GLY A 353 13.16 -3.70 -32.67
CA GLY A 353 13.79 -4.53 -33.69
C GLY A 353 13.10 -4.42 -35.05
N ALA A 354 12.89 -5.56 -35.73
CA ALA A 354 12.23 -5.61 -37.05
C ALA A 354 10.79 -5.07 -37.02
N ALA A 355 10.06 -5.29 -35.92
CA ALA A 355 8.70 -4.74 -35.75
C ALA A 355 8.69 -3.21 -35.71
N GLY A 356 9.84 -2.58 -35.42
CA GLY A 356 10.00 -1.12 -35.48
C GLY A 356 9.71 -0.51 -36.85
N GLU A 357 9.77 -1.28 -37.94
CA GLU A 357 9.37 -0.82 -39.28
C GLU A 357 7.89 -0.46 -39.37
N GLY A 358 7.05 -1.08 -38.53
CA GLY A 358 5.62 -0.78 -38.43
C GLY A 358 5.35 0.61 -37.84
N LEU A 359 6.27 1.20 -37.09
CA LEU A 359 6.15 2.57 -36.58
C LEU A 359 6.57 3.55 -37.68
N ARG A 360 5.65 4.00 -38.53
CA ARG A 360 5.96 4.80 -39.73
C ARG A 360 5.86 6.30 -39.49
N THR A 361 6.77 7.04 -40.10
CA THR A 361 6.62 8.50 -40.27
C THR A 361 5.72 8.74 -41.48
N VAL A 362 4.64 9.48 -41.29
CA VAL A 362 3.72 9.89 -42.35
C VAL A 362 4.00 11.36 -42.68
N PRO A 363 4.56 11.66 -43.87
CA PRO A 363 4.99 13.01 -44.22
C PRO A 363 3.90 14.06 -43.97
N ARG A 364 4.26 15.14 -43.27
CA ARG A 364 3.37 16.25 -42.88
C ARG A 364 2.16 15.89 -42.01
N ARG A 365 2.04 14.63 -41.56
CA ARG A 365 0.92 14.16 -40.72
C ARG A 365 1.34 13.58 -39.37
N GLY A 366 2.60 13.20 -39.20
CA GLY A 366 3.15 12.72 -37.93
C GLY A 366 3.53 11.24 -37.98
N TYR A 367 3.09 10.45 -37.00
CA TYR A 367 3.48 9.03 -36.86
C TYR A 367 2.27 8.11 -36.78
N ALA A 368 2.39 6.89 -37.28
CA ALA A 368 1.33 5.88 -37.24
C ALA A 368 1.91 4.47 -36.99
N LEU A 369 1.11 3.58 -36.42
CA LEU A 369 1.40 2.14 -36.41
C LEU A 369 0.80 1.48 -37.64
N VAL A 370 1.59 0.66 -38.34
CA VAL A 370 1.17 -0.12 -39.50
C VAL A 370 1.45 -1.59 -39.22
N GLY A 371 0.40 -2.40 -39.42
CA GLY A 371 0.35 -3.82 -39.11
C GLY A 371 1.19 -4.71 -39.99
#